data_AF-A0AAV4DNG8-F1
#
_entry.id   AF-A0AAV4DNG8-F1
#
_cell.length_a   1.000
_cell.length_b   1.000
_cell.length_c   1.000
_cell.angle_alpha   90.00
_cell.angle_beta   90.00
_cell.angle_gamma   90.00
#
_symmetry.space_group_name_H-M   'P 1'
#
loop_
_entity.id
_entity.type
_entity.pdbx_description
1 polymer ?
#
loop_
_entity_poly.entity_id
_entity_poly.type
_entity_poly.pdbx_seq_one_letter_code
_entity_poly.pdbx_strand_id
1 'polypeptide(L)'
;MSTSTSTPRVSASKRKLNISQISSDDYCTTMPTTTVDLSTLQPLFSTVLCKECHSEQLSLMWNCNLLKGFSISLFTKCEHCGHMSPSSSTSKKVEAYHEVNRRAVAAGFSIGIVHGQLQHFSEAMDMPGIELLSRCLLGKTQNPNECLHSLIWSRCPKHLFAGLKRVDIATTFAIGEFNEGSRGTHAFLDAAGCFSGTLQRQMGRKRDSARISKCECAADEVQEARRKKRKLAEQREKDFQEQLEGGPMYKSGSF
;
A
#
# COMPACT_ATOMS: atom_id res chain seq x y z
N MET A 1 8.42 41.02 -11.28
CA MET A 1 9.17 39.77 -10.99
C MET A 1 8.20 38.82 -10.32
N SER A 2 7.64 37.89 -11.10
CA SER A 2 6.59 36.98 -10.64
C SER A 2 7.24 35.75 -10.01
N THR A 3 7.19 35.65 -8.70
CA THR A 3 7.70 34.50 -7.94
C THR A 3 6.77 33.32 -8.14
N SER A 4 7.18 32.35 -8.96
CA SER A 4 6.53 31.05 -9.05
C SER A 4 6.79 30.26 -7.76
N THR A 5 5.78 30.21 -6.90
CA THR A 5 5.75 29.30 -5.74
C THR A 5 5.77 27.87 -6.26
N SER A 6 6.94 27.22 -6.22
CA SER A 6 7.09 25.80 -6.48
C SER A 6 6.38 25.03 -5.37
N THR A 7 5.24 24.41 -5.70
CA THR A 7 4.60 23.46 -4.81
C THR A 7 5.57 22.30 -4.54
N PRO A 8 5.77 21.90 -3.26
CA PRO A 8 6.69 20.83 -2.93
C PRO A 8 6.26 19.53 -3.62
N ARG A 9 7.20 18.84 -4.29
CA ARG A 9 6.94 17.56 -4.97
C ARG A 9 6.56 16.49 -3.94
N VAL A 10 5.27 16.26 -3.77
CA VAL A 10 4.73 15.18 -2.93
C VAL A 10 4.80 13.86 -3.69
N SER A 11 5.28 12.79 -3.05
CA SER A 11 5.36 11.45 -3.67
C SER A 11 3.96 10.94 -4.07
N ALA A 12 3.90 10.08 -5.10
CA ALA A 12 2.65 9.52 -5.59
C ALA A 12 1.85 8.79 -4.47
N SER A 13 2.56 8.13 -3.55
CA SER A 13 1.95 7.48 -2.37
C SER A 13 1.33 8.48 -1.41
N LYS A 14 2.01 9.60 -1.14
CA LYS A 14 1.55 10.63 -0.20
C LYS A 14 0.37 11.43 -0.74
N ARG A 15 0.28 11.63 -2.08
CA ARG A 15 -0.90 12.18 -2.75
C ARG A 15 -2.13 11.27 -2.61
N LYS A 16 -1.95 9.95 -2.75
CA LYS A 16 -3.05 8.98 -2.68
C LYS A 16 -3.56 8.72 -1.26
N LEU A 17 -2.71 8.85 -0.26
CA LEU A 17 -3.09 8.65 1.13
C LEU A 17 -3.77 9.89 1.75
N ASN A 18 -3.66 11.07 1.13
CA ASN A 18 -4.21 12.35 1.62
C ASN A 18 -4.13 12.45 3.15
N ILE A 19 -2.97 12.11 3.69
CA ILE A 19 -2.69 12.27 5.11
C ILE A 19 -2.35 13.73 5.24
N SER A 20 -3.34 14.49 5.68
CA SER A 20 -3.14 15.80 6.28
C SER A 20 -1.90 15.69 7.16
N GLN A 21 -0.94 16.58 6.94
CA GLN A 21 0.13 16.79 7.92
C GLN A 21 -0.59 17.00 9.25
N ILE A 22 -0.51 16.02 10.14
CA ILE A 22 -0.94 16.21 11.51
C ILE A 22 0.10 17.19 12.05
N SER A 23 -0.25 18.48 11.99
CA SER A 23 0.45 19.52 12.72
C SER A 23 0.45 19.08 14.18
N SER A 24 1.62 19.12 14.79
CA SER A 24 1.88 18.80 16.20
C SER A 24 1.05 19.62 17.19
N ASP A 25 0.28 20.60 16.72
CA ASP A 25 -0.27 21.68 17.53
C ASP A 25 -1.78 21.53 17.82
N ASP A 26 -2.43 20.45 17.36
CA ASP A 26 -3.91 20.29 17.37
C ASP A 26 -4.44 19.25 18.37
N TYR A 27 -3.72 19.00 19.47
CA TYR A 27 -4.11 18.01 20.50
C TYR A 27 -5.30 18.41 21.39
N CYS A 28 -5.85 19.62 21.26
CA CYS A 28 -6.83 20.16 22.23
C CYS A 28 -8.30 20.13 21.75
N THR A 29 -8.58 19.94 20.46
CA THR A 29 -9.94 20.12 19.90
C THR A 29 -10.63 18.81 19.48
N THR A 30 -9.91 17.69 19.40
CA THR A 30 -10.48 16.41 18.97
C THR A 30 -10.01 15.25 19.85
N MET A 31 -10.89 14.27 20.07
CA MET A 31 -10.54 13.06 20.82
C MET A 31 -9.38 12.32 20.13
N PRO A 32 -8.34 11.91 20.88
CA PRO A 32 -7.20 11.23 20.32
C PRO A 32 -7.61 9.86 19.75
N THR A 33 -6.84 9.42 18.76
CA THR A 33 -6.99 8.09 18.16
C THR A 33 -6.04 7.14 18.86
N THR A 34 -6.60 6.18 19.60
CA THR A 34 -5.85 5.21 20.41
C THR A 34 -6.37 3.80 20.15
N THR A 35 -5.49 2.81 20.20
CA THR A 35 -5.86 1.39 20.22
C THR A 35 -6.23 1.00 21.64
N VAL A 36 -7.42 0.44 21.83
CA VAL A 36 -7.97 0.06 23.14
C VAL A 36 -8.31 -1.41 23.13
N ASP A 37 -7.98 -2.13 24.19
CA ASP A 37 -8.47 -3.48 24.42
C ASP A 37 -9.99 -3.41 24.69
N LEU A 38 -10.78 -4.08 23.85
CA LEU A 38 -12.24 -4.04 23.93
C LEU A 38 -12.77 -4.61 25.24
N SER A 39 -12.02 -5.51 25.89
CA SER A 39 -12.39 -6.06 27.20
C SER A 39 -12.53 -4.96 28.26
N THR A 40 -11.71 -3.90 28.17
CA THR A 40 -11.71 -2.79 29.13
C THR A 40 -12.89 -1.84 28.93
N LEU A 41 -13.63 -1.96 27.82
CA LEU A 41 -14.82 -1.14 27.57
C LEU A 41 -16.07 -1.72 28.25
N GLN A 42 -16.07 -3.00 28.62
CA GLN A 42 -17.23 -3.66 29.21
C GLN A 42 -17.78 -2.96 30.47
N PRO A 43 -16.94 -2.46 31.41
CA PRO A 43 -17.44 -1.71 32.57
C PRO A 43 -18.19 -0.42 32.20
N LEU A 44 -17.86 0.22 31.08
CA LEU A 44 -18.55 1.45 30.65
C LEU A 44 -20.01 1.20 30.24
N PHE A 45 -20.36 -0.05 29.93
CA PHE A 45 -21.73 -0.42 29.59
C PHE A 45 -22.58 -0.80 30.80
N SER A 46 -21.98 -0.99 31.97
CA SER A 46 -22.73 -1.23 33.22
C SER A 46 -23.61 -0.06 33.63
N THR A 47 -23.24 1.15 33.22
CA THR A 47 -23.99 2.38 33.48
C THR A 47 -25.01 2.72 32.40
N VAL A 48 -25.09 1.94 31.33
CA VAL A 48 -25.94 2.21 30.16
C VAL A 48 -27.19 1.33 30.22
N LEU A 49 -28.37 1.94 30.05
CA LEU A 49 -29.65 1.22 30.07
C LEU A 49 -30.06 0.78 28.66
N CYS A 50 -30.71 -0.38 28.58
CA CYS A 50 -31.35 -0.83 27.33
C CYS A 50 -32.46 0.14 26.90
N LYS A 51 -32.55 0.43 25.59
CA LYS A 51 -33.55 1.36 25.04
C LYS A 51 -34.99 0.85 25.12
N GLU A 52 -35.20 -0.46 25.16
CA GLU A 52 -36.55 -1.04 25.16
C GLU A 52 -37.02 -1.46 26.56
N CYS A 53 -36.18 -2.18 27.31
CA CYS A 53 -36.57 -2.73 28.61
C CYS A 53 -35.94 -2.01 29.80
N HIS A 54 -35.08 -1.00 29.56
CA HIS A 54 -34.38 -0.24 30.61
C HIS A 54 -33.55 -1.08 31.60
N SER A 55 -33.21 -2.33 31.25
CA SER A 55 -32.31 -3.15 32.08
C SER A 55 -30.85 -2.68 31.94
N GLU A 56 -30.07 -2.83 33.01
CA GLU A 56 -28.63 -2.56 33.07
C GLU A 56 -27.77 -3.69 32.46
N GLN A 57 -28.39 -4.81 32.06
CA GLN A 57 -27.69 -5.99 31.52
C GLN A 57 -27.42 -5.84 30.02
N LEU A 58 -26.43 -5.03 29.67
CA LEU A 58 -25.91 -4.89 28.31
C LEU A 58 -24.55 -5.58 28.16
N SER A 59 -24.47 -6.50 27.21
CA SER A 59 -23.21 -7.11 26.78
C SER A 59 -22.68 -6.41 25.54
N LEU A 60 -21.38 -6.07 25.54
CA LEU A 60 -20.70 -5.58 24.35
C LEU A 60 -20.32 -6.78 23.47
N MET A 61 -20.78 -6.77 22.23
CA MET A 61 -20.52 -7.80 21.25
C MET A 61 -19.85 -7.22 20.00
N TRP A 62 -19.21 -8.10 19.23
CA TRP A 62 -18.60 -7.75 17.96
C TRP A 62 -18.93 -8.84 16.92
N ASN A 63 -18.81 -8.49 15.64
CA ASN A 63 -19.06 -9.42 14.54
C ASN A 63 -17.75 -9.86 13.88
N CYS A 64 -17.38 -11.12 14.08
CA CYS A 64 -16.18 -11.72 13.50
C CYS A 64 -16.23 -11.92 11.98
N ASN A 65 -17.42 -11.99 11.38
CA ASN A 65 -17.60 -12.14 9.94
C ASN A 65 -17.51 -10.80 9.20
N LEU A 66 -17.53 -9.67 9.93
CA LEU A 66 -17.47 -8.32 9.38
C LEU A 66 -16.20 -7.57 9.82
N LEU A 67 -15.10 -8.32 10.00
CA LEU A 67 -13.79 -7.70 10.16
C LEU A 67 -13.47 -6.84 8.95
N LYS A 68 -12.90 -5.65 9.19
CA LYS A 68 -12.52 -4.69 8.15
C LYS A 68 -11.11 -4.21 8.43
N GLY A 69 -10.17 -5.13 8.56
CA GLY A 69 -8.80 -4.86 9.04
C GLY A 69 -8.82 -4.48 10.52
N PHE A 70 -8.12 -3.41 10.90
CA PHE A 70 -8.06 -2.89 12.26
C PHE A 70 -9.37 -2.20 12.72
N SER A 71 -10.35 -2.05 11.83
CA SER A 71 -11.68 -1.55 12.20
C SER A 71 -12.60 -2.71 12.54
N ILE A 72 -13.14 -2.67 13.77
CA ILE A 72 -14.06 -3.69 14.31
C ILE A 72 -15.45 -3.07 14.39
N SER A 73 -16.47 -3.86 14.05
CA SER A 73 -17.87 -3.46 14.23
C SER A 73 -18.37 -3.97 15.57
N LEU A 74 -18.74 -3.05 16.45
CA LEU A 74 -19.27 -3.29 17.79
C LEU A 74 -20.77 -3.07 17.83
N PHE A 75 -21.49 -3.83 18.63
CA PHE A 75 -22.90 -3.61 18.95
C PHE A 75 -23.16 -4.08 20.37
N THR A 76 -24.18 -3.54 21.03
CA THR A 76 -24.59 -4.03 22.35
C THR A 76 -25.78 -4.97 22.20
N LYS A 77 -25.79 -6.02 23.01
CA LYS A 77 -26.92 -6.95 23.14
C LYS A 77 -27.43 -6.90 24.58
N CYS A 78 -28.71 -6.65 24.73
CA CYS A 78 -29.38 -6.75 26.01
C CYS A 78 -29.61 -8.22 26.37
N GLU A 79 -29.18 -8.64 27.56
CA GLU A 79 -29.37 -10.03 28.02
C GLU A 79 -30.80 -10.28 28.51
N HIS A 80 -31.51 -9.24 28.93
CA HIS A 80 -32.88 -9.35 29.43
C HIS A 80 -33.92 -9.51 28.32
N CYS A 81 -33.93 -8.61 27.32
CA CYS A 81 -34.92 -8.66 26.22
C CYS A 81 -34.36 -9.12 24.87
N GLY A 82 -33.04 -9.34 24.78
CA GLY A 82 -32.40 -9.73 23.51
C GLY A 82 -32.23 -8.61 22.49
N HIS A 83 -32.66 -7.37 22.79
CA HIS A 83 -32.53 -6.23 21.87
C HIS A 83 -31.06 -5.99 21.50
N MET A 84 -30.81 -5.73 20.21
CA MET A 84 -29.48 -5.47 19.65
C MET A 84 -29.41 -4.03 19.16
N SER A 85 -28.38 -3.29 19.58
CA SER A 85 -28.15 -1.95 19.07
C SER A 85 -27.67 -1.98 17.61
N PRO A 86 -27.83 -0.88 16.85
CA PRO A 86 -27.11 -0.70 15.60
C PRO A 86 -25.61 -0.89 15.80
N SER A 87 -24.94 -1.48 14.83
CA SER A 87 -23.50 -1.66 14.90
C SER A 87 -22.77 -0.35 14.60
N SER A 88 -21.72 -0.08 15.37
CA SER A 88 -20.82 1.06 15.19
C SER A 88 -19.40 0.56 14.92
N SER A 89 -18.63 1.27 14.11
CA SER A 89 -17.25 0.89 13.82
C SER A 89 -16.27 1.63 14.74
N THR A 90 -15.21 0.98 15.19
CA THR A 90 -14.17 1.59 16.04
C THR A 90 -13.41 2.72 15.37
N SER A 91 -13.47 2.80 14.03
CA SER A 91 -12.85 3.85 13.25
C SER A 91 -13.86 4.50 12.30
N LYS A 92 -13.68 5.80 12.07
CA LYS A 92 -14.39 6.54 11.02
C LYS A 92 -14.13 5.93 9.65
N LYS A 93 -15.15 5.93 8.80
CA LYS A 93 -15.04 5.52 7.40
C LYS A 93 -14.78 6.76 6.55
N VAL A 94 -13.66 6.78 5.85
CA VAL A 94 -13.28 7.83 4.90
C VAL A 94 -13.33 7.22 3.51
N GLU A 95 -14.28 7.66 2.69
CA GLU A 95 -14.58 7.07 1.38
C GLU A 95 -14.91 5.57 1.48
N ALA A 96 -14.04 4.71 0.93
CA ALA A 96 -14.18 3.26 0.93
C ALA A 96 -13.50 2.57 2.12
N TYR A 97 -12.64 3.26 2.87
CA TYR A 97 -11.73 2.64 3.85
C TYR A 97 -11.84 3.27 5.25
N HIS A 98 -11.54 2.50 6.29
CA HIS A 98 -11.49 3.03 7.65
C HIS A 98 -10.20 3.82 7.88
N GLU A 99 -10.29 4.93 8.60
CA GLU A 99 -9.17 5.81 8.87
C GLU A 99 -8.01 5.09 9.57
N VAL A 100 -8.30 4.23 10.55
CA VAL A 100 -7.29 3.39 11.24
C VAL A 100 -6.47 2.55 10.26
N ASN A 101 -7.12 1.97 9.25
CA ASN A 101 -6.46 1.17 8.21
C ASN A 101 -5.57 2.04 7.32
N ARG A 102 -6.06 3.21 6.90
CA ARG A 102 -5.29 4.16 6.07
C ARG A 102 -4.04 4.62 6.82
N ARG A 103 -4.17 4.94 8.11
CA ARG A 103 -3.05 5.34 8.98
C ARG A 103 -2.05 4.22 9.18
N ALA A 104 -2.50 2.99 9.45
CA ALA A 104 -1.61 1.85 9.64
C ALA A 104 -0.77 1.55 8.38
N VAL A 105 -1.37 1.60 7.19
CA VAL A 105 -0.64 1.43 5.91
C VAL A 105 0.38 2.53 5.71
N ALA A 106 0.01 3.77 6.01
CA ALA A 106 0.90 4.91 5.82
C ALA A 106 2.06 4.93 6.83
N ALA A 107 1.80 4.56 8.08
CA ALA A 107 2.83 4.39 9.09
C ALA A 107 3.79 3.27 8.68
N GLY A 108 3.25 2.11 8.27
CA GLY A 108 4.05 1.01 7.73
C GLY A 108 4.92 1.46 6.56
N PHE A 109 4.34 2.17 5.60
CA PHE A 109 5.08 2.71 4.46
C PHE A 109 6.20 3.69 4.88
N SER A 110 5.95 4.55 5.88
CA SER A 110 6.93 5.53 6.38
C SER A 110 8.12 4.87 7.07
N ILE A 111 7.92 3.67 7.62
CA ILE A 111 8.94 2.88 8.33
C ILE A 111 9.57 1.83 7.39
N GLY A 112 9.10 1.72 6.14
CA GLY A 112 9.58 0.70 5.18
C GLY A 112 9.01 -0.70 5.39
N ILE A 113 7.93 -0.82 6.16
CA ILE A 113 7.22 -2.05 6.47
C ILE A 113 6.27 -2.39 5.31
N VAL A 114 6.38 -3.63 4.80
CA VAL A 114 5.47 -4.18 3.77
C VAL A 114 4.28 -4.91 4.40
N HIS A 115 3.26 -5.22 3.61
CA HIS A 115 2.04 -5.90 4.08
C HIS A 115 2.29 -7.16 4.92
N GLY A 116 3.20 -8.04 4.49
CA GLY A 116 3.52 -9.26 5.24
C GLY A 116 4.09 -8.97 6.64
N GLN A 117 4.82 -7.87 6.80
CA GLN A 117 5.32 -7.46 8.11
C GLN A 117 4.23 -6.81 8.97
N LEU A 118 3.28 -6.09 8.36
CA LEU A 118 2.10 -5.60 9.07
C LEU A 118 1.23 -6.76 9.59
N GLN A 119 1.15 -7.87 8.85
CA GLN A 119 0.43 -9.06 9.30
C GLN A 119 1.07 -9.63 10.58
N HIS A 120 2.39 -9.81 10.59
CA HIS A 120 3.10 -10.24 11.80
C HIS A 120 2.92 -9.27 12.96
N PHE A 121 2.88 -7.95 12.69
CA PHE A 121 2.58 -6.95 13.73
C PHE A 121 1.16 -7.13 14.30
N SER A 122 0.17 -7.41 13.44
CA SER A 122 -1.21 -7.69 13.88
C SER A 122 -1.26 -8.92 14.78
N GLU A 123 -0.60 -10.00 14.38
CA GLU A 123 -0.54 -11.25 15.13
C GLU A 123 0.17 -11.04 16.48
N ALA A 124 1.29 -10.32 16.49
CA ALA A 124 2.05 -10.03 17.72
C ALA A 124 1.29 -9.14 18.72
N MET A 125 0.38 -8.29 18.23
CA MET A 125 -0.42 -7.38 19.04
C MET A 125 -1.83 -7.93 19.34
N ASP A 126 -2.12 -9.18 18.97
CA ASP A 126 -3.44 -9.81 19.10
C ASP A 126 -4.58 -8.97 18.48
N MET A 127 -4.31 -8.40 17.31
CA MET A 127 -5.26 -7.57 16.56
C MET A 127 -5.86 -8.33 15.37
N PRO A 128 -7.11 -8.03 14.97
CA PRO A 128 -7.76 -8.70 13.86
C PRO A 128 -7.01 -8.54 12.54
N GLY A 129 -6.95 -9.63 11.79
CA GLY A 129 -6.10 -9.81 10.62
C GLY A 129 -6.29 -8.79 9.49
N ILE A 130 -5.18 -8.50 8.83
CA ILE A 130 -4.97 -7.47 7.81
C ILE A 130 -5.45 -7.90 6.41
N GLU A 131 -6.02 -9.09 6.22
CA GLU A 131 -6.37 -9.66 4.90
C GLU A 131 -7.15 -8.68 3.98
N LEU A 132 -7.96 -7.78 4.55
CA LEU A 132 -8.76 -6.77 3.85
C LEU A 132 -8.01 -5.47 3.51
N LEU A 133 -6.85 -5.21 4.10
CA LEU A 133 -5.95 -4.11 3.75
C LEU A 133 -5.25 -4.34 2.40
N SER A 134 -5.24 -5.57 1.89
CA SER A 134 -4.85 -5.88 0.50
C SER A 134 -5.59 -5.01 -0.53
N ARG A 135 -6.84 -4.64 -0.25
CA ARG A 135 -7.64 -3.72 -1.09
C ARG A 135 -7.23 -2.26 -0.95
N CYS A 136 -6.73 -1.85 0.22
CA CYS A 136 -6.12 -0.52 0.42
C CYS A 136 -4.80 -0.39 -0.38
N LEU A 137 -4.15 -1.50 -0.73
CA LEU A 137 -2.92 -1.55 -1.53
C LEU A 137 -3.12 -1.43 -3.04
N LEU A 138 -4.36 -1.47 -3.53
CA LEU A 138 -4.67 -1.24 -4.97
C LEU A 138 -4.28 0.18 -5.46
N GLY A 139 -3.76 1.02 -4.56
CA GLY A 139 -3.24 2.36 -4.78
C GLY A 139 -1.74 2.48 -5.12
N LYS A 140 -0.96 1.40 -5.30
CA LYS A 140 0.46 1.38 -5.73
C LYS A 140 1.48 1.81 -4.66
N THR A 141 2.51 0.96 -4.46
CA THR A 141 3.81 1.13 -5.13
C THR A 141 4.31 -0.24 -5.55
N GLN A 142 4.88 -0.35 -6.75
CA GLN A 142 5.88 -1.39 -7.01
C GLN A 142 6.86 -1.33 -5.85
N ASN A 143 7.08 -2.46 -5.20
CA ASN A 143 8.10 -2.61 -4.18
C ASN A 143 9.37 -1.84 -4.65
N PRO A 144 9.90 -0.87 -3.89
CA PRO A 144 11.17 -0.23 -4.22
C PRO A 144 12.27 -1.27 -4.53
N ASN A 145 12.18 -2.44 -3.89
CA ASN A 145 13.08 -3.55 -4.18
C ASN A 145 12.82 -4.14 -5.57
N GLU A 146 11.58 -4.21 -6.08
CA GLU A 146 11.29 -4.70 -7.44
C GLU A 146 11.91 -3.82 -8.53
N CYS A 147 11.90 -2.49 -8.37
CA CYS A 147 12.53 -1.61 -9.35
C CYS A 147 14.06 -1.61 -9.24
N LEU A 148 14.63 -1.75 -8.04
CA LEU A 148 16.08 -1.97 -7.86
C LEU A 148 16.53 -3.32 -8.44
N HIS A 149 15.84 -4.42 -8.11
CA HIS A 149 16.12 -5.74 -8.68
C HIS A 149 16.04 -5.72 -10.21
N SER A 150 15.03 -5.05 -10.77
CA SER A 150 14.92 -4.88 -12.22
C SER A 150 16.12 -4.14 -12.83
N LEU A 151 16.64 -3.11 -12.15
CA LEU A 151 17.86 -2.41 -12.58
C LEU A 151 19.10 -3.30 -12.51
N ILE A 152 19.28 -4.04 -11.41
CA ILE A 152 20.39 -4.99 -11.25
C ILE A 152 20.37 -6.02 -12.38
N TRP A 153 19.23 -6.65 -12.61
CA TRP A 153 19.09 -7.70 -13.64
C TRP A 153 19.12 -7.16 -15.07
N SER A 154 18.82 -5.87 -15.29
CA SER A 154 19.03 -5.24 -16.60
C SER A 154 20.50 -5.09 -16.97
N ARG A 155 21.40 -5.03 -15.97
CA ARG A 155 22.86 -4.90 -16.16
C ARG A 155 23.58 -6.22 -16.05
N CYS A 156 23.06 -7.15 -15.26
CA CYS A 156 23.57 -8.50 -15.13
C CYS A 156 22.41 -9.50 -15.26
N PRO A 157 22.03 -9.94 -16.47
CA PRO A 157 20.87 -10.80 -16.64
C PRO A 157 20.97 -12.10 -15.84
N LYS A 158 19.91 -12.44 -15.09
CA LYS A 158 19.86 -13.62 -14.19
C LYS A 158 20.08 -14.98 -14.87
N HIS A 159 19.87 -15.04 -16.19
CA HIS A 159 20.00 -16.27 -16.98
C HIS A 159 21.42 -16.45 -17.54
N LEU A 160 22.30 -15.47 -17.34
CA LEU A 160 23.70 -15.54 -17.75
C LEU A 160 24.57 -15.78 -16.54
N PHE A 161 25.54 -16.67 -16.67
CA PHE A 161 26.55 -16.86 -15.64
C PHE A 161 27.46 -15.63 -15.56
N ALA A 162 27.58 -15.05 -14.38
CA ALA A 162 28.42 -13.89 -14.12
C ALA A 162 29.24 -14.11 -12.85
N GLY A 163 30.54 -13.82 -12.91
CA GLY A 163 31.40 -13.86 -11.73
C GLY A 163 31.04 -12.76 -10.73
N LEU A 164 31.37 -12.99 -9.45
CA LEU A 164 31.02 -12.12 -8.31
C LEU A 164 31.32 -10.63 -8.57
N LYS A 165 32.52 -10.32 -9.09
CA LYS A 165 32.94 -8.94 -9.40
C LYS A 165 32.01 -8.24 -10.40
N ARG A 166 31.47 -8.98 -11.37
CA ARG A 166 30.56 -8.41 -12.37
C ARG A 166 29.20 -8.10 -11.77
N VAL A 167 28.70 -8.98 -10.90
CA VAL A 167 27.45 -8.79 -10.16
C VAL A 167 27.58 -7.60 -9.20
N ASP A 168 28.71 -7.47 -8.53
CA ASP A 168 28.99 -6.38 -7.59
C ASP A 168 29.03 -5.00 -8.29
N ILE A 169 29.73 -4.91 -9.43
CA ILE A 169 29.73 -3.70 -10.27
C ILE A 169 28.31 -3.38 -10.76
N ALA A 170 27.58 -4.36 -11.27
CA ALA A 170 26.20 -4.17 -11.73
C ALA A 170 25.28 -3.69 -10.60
N THR A 171 25.46 -4.22 -9.40
CA THR A 171 24.70 -3.86 -8.20
C THR A 171 25.02 -2.42 -7.78
N THR A 172 26.29 -2.06 -7.74
CA THR A 172 26.74 -0.69 -7.40
C THR A 172 26.19 0.34 -8.38
N PHE A 173 26.24 0.06 -9.69
CA PHE A 173 25.63 0.91 -10.72
C PHE A 173 24.12 1.03 -10.56
N ALA A 174 23.43 -0.08 -10.31
CA ALA A 174 21.99 -0.08 -10.13
C ALA A 174 21.57 0.74 -8.91
N ILE A 175 22.29 0.63 -7.78
CA ILE A 175 22.05 1.42 -6.57
C ILE A 175 22.29 2.91 -6.84
N GLY A 176 23.40 3.26 -7.49
CA GLY A 176 23.70 4.65 -7.85
C GLY A 176 22.63 5.25 -8.76
N GLU A 177 22.18 4.51 -9.78
CA GLU A 177 21.15 4.95 -10.71
C GLU A 177 19.75 5.02 -10.06
N PHE A 178 19.49 4.13 -9.10
CA PHE A 178 18.24 4.13 -8.35
C PHE A 178 18.13 5.35 -7.42
N ASN A 179 19.20 5.66 -6.69
CA ASN A 179 19.21 6.73 -5.69
C ASN A 179 19.42 8.12 -6.31
N GLU A 180 20.33 8.25 -7.27
CA GLU A 180 20.77 9.54 -7.82
C GLU A 180 20.53 9.69 -9.33
N GLY A 181 19.92 8.71 -9.99
CA GLY A 181 19.75 8.70 -11.45
C GLY A 181 21.09 8.64 -12.18
N SER A 182 21.17 9.29 -13.34
CA SER A 182 22.42 9.33 -14.13
C SER A 182 23.61 9.88 -13.35
N ARG A 183 23.38 10.70 -12.31
CA ARG A 183 24.46 11.27 -11.50
C ARG A 183 25.24 10.22 -10.73
N GLY A 184 24.57 9.19 -10.18
CA GLY A 184 25.26 8.09 -9.49
C GLY A 184 26.16 7.29 -10.43
N THR A 185 25.67 7.02 -11.64
CA THR A 185 26.46 6.37 -12.71
C THR A 185 27.69 7.20 -13.08
N HIS A 186 27.55 8.53 -13.19
CA HIS A 186 28.68 9.42 -13.50
C HIS A 186 29.70 9.47 -12.37
N ALA A 187 29.24 9.57 -11.12
CA ALA A 187 30.13 9.58 -9.96
C ALA A 187 30.95 8.28 -9.86
N PHE A 188 30.32 7.14 -10.12
CA PHE A 188 31.01 5.85 -10.15
C PHE A 188 32.04 5.78 -11.29
N LEU A 189 31.68 6.18 -12.51
CA LEU A 189 32.59 6.18 -13.65
C LEU A 189 33.79 7.11 -13.43
N ASP A 190 33.55 8.30 -12.88
CA ASP A 190 34.60 9.26 -12.56
C ASP A 190 35.57 8.67 -11.51
N ALA A 191 35.05 7.99 -10.47
CA ALA A 191 35.86 7.31 -9.46
C ALA A 191 36.65 6.10 -10.03
N ALA A 192 36.12 5.44 -11.06
CA ALA A 192 36.80 4.37 -11.79
C ALA A 192 37.84 4.90 -12.81
N GLY A 193 38.09 6.21 -12.87
CA GLY A 193 39.03 6.83 -13.81
C GLY A 193 38.47 7.02 -15.23
N CYS A 194 37.18 6.76 -15.43
CA CYS A 194 36.47 6.96 -16.69
C CYS A 194 35.71 8.28 -16.65
N PHE A 195 36.35 9.37 -17.08
CA PHE A 195 35.78 10.70 -16.95
C PHE A 195 34.53 10.89 -17.83
N SER A 196 33.41 11.25 -17.21
CA SER A 196 32.16 11.52 -17.91
C SER A 196 32.16 12.91 -18.56
N GLY A 197 32.21 12.94 -19.89
CA GLY A 197 32.18 14.18 -20.68
C GLY A 197 30.87 14.97 -20.57
N THR A 198 30.89 16.24 -20.98
CA THR A 198 29.75 17.17 -20.89
C THR A 198 28.51 16.67 -21.66
N LEU A 199 28.70 16.13 -22.86
CA LEU A 199 27.64 15.52 -23.67
C LEU A 199 27.02 14.31 -22.97
N GLN A 200 27.85 13.45 -22.37
CA GLN A 200 27.39 12.26 -21.67
C GLN A 200 26.51 12.62 -20.47
N ARG A 201 26.89 13.65 -19.70
CA ARG A 201 26.09 14.18 -18.58
C ARG A 201 24.80 14.84 -19.06
N GLN A 202 24.81 15.55 -20.19
CA GLN A 202 23.60 16.11 -20.78
C GLN A 202 22.63 15.02 -21.24
N MET A 203 23.14 13.96 -21.88
CA MET A 203 22.34 12.80 -22.30
C MET A 203 21.78 12.04 -21.09
N GLY A 204 22.57 11.88 -20.02
CA GLY A 204 22.12 11.31 -18.75
C GLY A 204 20.94 12.08 -18.17
N ARG A 205 21.04 13.42 -18.09
CA ARG A 205 19.95 14.28 -17.63
C ARG A 205 18.70 14.18 -18.49
N LYS A 206 18.83 14.17 -19.83
CA LYS A 206 17.69 13.99 -20.74
C LYS A 206 16.98 12.66 -20.50
N ARG A 207 17.75 11.58 -20.31
CA ARG A 207 17.21 10.23 -20.01
C ARG A 207 16.48 10.23 -18.67
N ASP A 208 17.05 10.83 -17.64
CA ASP A 208 16.40 10.96 -16.33
C ASP A 208 15.10 11.76 -16.42
N SER A 209 15.10 12.90 -17.12
CA SER A 209 13.88 13.70 -17.33
C SER A 209 12.80 12.92 -18.06
N ALA A 210 13.15 12.16 -19.11
CA ALA A 210 12.19 11.33 -19.83
C ALA A 210 11.65 10.19 -18.95
N ARG A 211 12.51 9.57 -18.12
CA ARG A 211 12.09 8.56 -17.14
C ARG A 211 11.08 9.15 -16.15
N ILE A 212 11.38 10.31 -15.58
CA ILE A 212 10.51 11.01 -14.62
C ILE A 212 9.17 11.36 -15.28
N SER A 213 9.19 11.95 -16.47
CA SER A 213 7.97 12.30 -17.22
C SER A 213 7.10 11.06 -17.51
N LYS A 214 7.70 9.95 -17.94
CA LYS A 214 6.98 8.69 -18.17
C LYS A 214 6.36 8.13 -16.87
N CYS A 215 7.07 8.24 -15.75
CA CYS A 215 6.57 7.86 -14.44
C CYS A 215 5.39 8.76 -14.00
N GLU A 216 5.51 10.07 -14.18
CA GLU A 216 4.44 11.04 -13.89
C GLU A 216 3.20 10.75 -14.74
N CYS A 217 3.35 10.58 -16.06
CA CYS A 217 2.24 10.18 -16.94
C CYS A 217 1.64 8.81 -16.62
N ALA A 218 2.42 7.89 -16.04
CA ALA A 218 1.92 6.59 -15.58
C ALA A 218 1.21 6.66 -14.21
N ALA A 219 1.48 7.71 -13.44
CA ALA A 219 0.82 8.02 -12.18
C ALA A 219 -0.49 8.80 -12.40
N ASP A 220 -0.64 9.48 -13.53
CA ASP A 220 -1.88 10.17 -13.91
C ASP A 220 -3.08 9.22 -13.93
N GLU A 221 -4.13 9.59 -13.21
CA GLU A 221 -5.31 8.76 -12.98
C GLU A 221 -6.06 8.44 -14.28
N VAL A 222 -6.11 9.39 -15.21
CA VAL A 222 -6.73 9.22 -16.54
C VAL A 222 -6.00 8.14 -17.34
N GLN A 223 -4.67 8.15 -17.32
CA GLN A 223 -3.84 7.17 -18.02
C GLN A 223 -3.91 5.80 -17.32
N GLU A 224 -3.97 5.78 -15.99
CA GLU A 224 -4.14 4.56 -15.21
C GLU A 224 -5.50 3.88 -15.52
N ALA A 225 -6.59 4.64 -15.54
CA ALA A 225 -7.93 4.14 -15.86
C ALA A 225 -8.01 3.56 -17.27
N ARG A 226 -7.38 4.23 -18.26
CA ARG A 226 -7.26 3.72 -19.64
C ARG A 226 -6.53 2.38 -19.70
N ARG A 227 -5.41 2.24 -18.98
CA ARG A 227 -4.65 0.98 -18.91
C ARG A 227 -5.44 -0.15 -18.24
N LYS A 228 -6.17 0.14 -17.17
CA LYS A 228 -7.05 -0.83 -16.48
C LYS A 228 -8.15 -1.35 -17.41
N LYS A 229 -8.82 -0.45 -18.15
CA LYS A 229 -9.84 -0.83 -19.14
C LYS A 229 -9.26 -1.73 -20.23
N ARG A 230 -8.07 -1.41 -20.75
CA ARG A 230 -7.42 -2.23 -21.79
C ARG A 230 -7.06 -3.63 -21.28
N LYS A 231 -6.45 -3.74 -20.09
CA LYS A 231 -6.13 -5.03 -19.49
C LYS A 231 -7.37 -5.90 -19.25
N LEU A 232 -8.48 -5.29 -18.81
CA LEU A 232 -9.73 -6.02 -18.62
C LEU A 232 -10.29 -6.54 -19.95
N ALA A 233 -10.17 -5.77 -21.03
CA ALA A 233 -10.55 -6.22 -22.37
C ALA A 233 -9.65 -7.36 -22.86
N GLU A 234 -8.32 -7.24 -22.71
CA GLU A 234 -7.36 -8.30 -23.04
C GLU A 234 -7.61 -9.59 -22.24
N GLN A 235 -7.99 -9.47 -20.95
CA GLN A 235 -8.33 -10.63 -20.13
C GLN A 235 -9.62 -11.30 -20.61
N ARG A 236 -10.68 -10.51 -20.88
CA ARG A 236 -11.94 -11.04 -21.41
C ARG A 236 -11.75 -11.78 -22.74
N GLU A 237 -10.87 -11.28 -23.61
CA GLU A 237 -10.54 -11.93 -24.87
C GLU A 237 -9.82 -13.27 -24.64
N LYS A 238 -8.87 -13.32 -23.71
CA LYS A 238 -8.19 -14.57 -23.33
C LYS A 238 -9.16 -15.57 -22.70
N ASP A 239 -10.00 -15.13 -21.77
CA ASP A 239 -11.01 -15.99 -21.14
C ASP A 239 -11.99 -16.54 -22.20
N PHE A 240 -12.32 -15.74 -23.22
CA PHE A 240 -13.15 -16.17 -24.35
C PHE A 240 -12.42 -17.19 -25.26
N GLN A 241 -11.13 -16.98 -25.54
CA GLN A 241 -10.31 -17.94 -26.28
C GLN A 241 -10.15 -19.27 -25.52
N GLU A 242 -9.90 -19.22 -24.21
CA GLU A 242 -9.82 -20.41 -23.34
C GLU A 242 -11.15 -21.18 -23.30
N GLN A 243 -12.29 -20.49 -23.34
CA GLN A 243 -13.63 -21.12 -23.43
C GLN A 243 -13.88 -21.80 -24.79
N LEU A 244 -13.30 -21.28 -25.88
CA LEU A 244 -13.39 -21.87 -27.22
C LEU A 244 -12.43 -23.05 -27.39
N GLU A 245 -11.24 -22.98 -26.80
CA GLU A 245 -10.22 -24.04 -26.85
C GLU A 245 -10.48 -25.16 -25.82
N GLY A 246 -11.33 -24.92 -24.82
CA GLY A 246 -11.78 -25.89 -23.81
C GLY A 246 -12.73 -26.96 -24.34
N GLY A 247 -12.32 -27.71 -25.37
CA GLY A 247 -12.92 -29.01 -25.69
C GLY A 247 -12.66 -30.02 -24.56
N PRO A 248 -13.39 -31.15 -24.49
CA PRO A 248 -13.22 -32.13 -23.42
C PRO A 248 -11.76 -32.63 -23.37
N MET A 249 -11.01 -32.20 -22.36
CA MET A 249 -9.65 -32.68 -22.11
C MET A 249 -9.72 -34.18 -21.80
N TYR A 250 -8.96 -34.96 -22.57
CA TYR A 250 -8.78 -36.40 -22.36
C TYR A 250 -8.35 -36.66 -20.92
N LYS A 251 -9.15 -37.46 -20.20
CA LYS A 251 -8.89 -37.85 -18.81
C LYS A 251 -7.68 -38.79 -18.82
N SER A 252 -6.59 -38.41 -18.16
CA SER A 252 -5.46 -39.32 -17.98
C SER A 252 -5.93 -40.55 -17.19
N GLY A 253 -5.90 -41.73 -17.83
CA GLY A 253 -6.30 -43.01 -17.23
C GLY A 253 -7.55 -43.68 -17.81
N SER A 254 -8.10 -43.22 -18.94
CA SER A 254 -9.20 -43.91 -19.63
C SER A 254 -8.69 -44.78 -20.79
N PHE A 255 -8.18 -45.97 -20.46
CA PHE A 255 -8.15 -47.18 -21.29
C PHE A 255 -8.45 -48.38 -20.40
#